data_AF-A0A3B9W5G7-F1
#
_entry.id   AF-A0A3B9W5G7-F1
#
_cell.length_a   1.000
_cell.length_b   1.000
_cell.length_c   1.000
_cell.angle_alpha   90.00
_cell.angle_beta   90.00
_cell.angle_gamma   90.00
#
_symmetry.space_group_name_H-M   'P 1'
#
loop_
_entity.id
_entity.type
_entity.pdbx_description
1 polymer ?
#
loop_
_entity_poly.entity_id
_entity_poly.type
_entity_poly.pdbx_seq_one_letter_code
_entity_poly.pdbx_strand_id
1 'polypeptide(L)' 'ITHYTRILRYIKPEFVHVFVDGQVVEEGGPELADRLEEEGYDRYATGAGAATIAAAAAAQA' A
#
# COMPACT_ATOMS: atom_id res chain seq x y z
N ILE A 1 8.22 -6.45 -5.45
CA ILE A 1 6.81 -6.42 -4.98
C ILE A 1 6.61 -7.64 -4.09
N THR A 2 6.34 -7.43 -2.80
CA THR A 2 6.14 -8.51 -1.82
C THR A 2 4.92 -8.17 -0.97
N HIS A 3 4.13 -9.17 -0.59
CA HIS A 3 3.00 -9.02 0.33
C HIS A 3 3.41 -9.26 1.79
N TYR A 4 4.57 -9.88 2.02
CA TYR A 4 5.06 -10.17 3.36
C TYR A 4 6.36 -9.40 3.63
N THR A 5 6.47 -8.84 4.83
CA THR A 5 7.65 -8.11 5.32
C THR A 5 8.85 -9.02 5.59
N ARG A 6 8.68 -10.36 5.54
CA ARG A 6 9.73 -11.33 5.90
C ARG A 6 11.01 -11.21 5.06
N ILE A 7 10.88 -10.76 3.81
CA ILE A 7 12.04 -10.52 2.94
C ILE A 7 12.78 -9.21 3.29
N LEU A 8 12.08 -8.23 3.87
CA LEU A 8 12.64 -6.94 4.28
C LEU A 8 13.61 -7.09 5.47
N ARG A 9 13.52 -8.20 6.22
CA ARG A 9 14.50 -8.56 7.28
C ARG A 9 15.88 -8.92 6.75
N TYR A 10 15.98 -9.33 5.47
CA TYR A 10 17.24 -9.73 4.84
C TYR A 10 17.75 -8.69 3.84
N ILE A 11 16.87 -7.81 3.36
CA ILE A 11 17.18 -6.79 2.38
C ILE A 11 16.54 -5.49 2.87
N LYS A 12 17.36 -4.52 3.26
CA LYS A 12 16.90 -3.21 3.68
C LYS A 12 16.53 -2.39 2.44
N PRO A 13 15.24 -2.06 2.21
CA PRO A 13 14.86 -1.18 1.10
C PRO A 13 15.30 0.25 1.42
N GLU A 14 15.76 0.99 0.41
CA GLU A 14 15.94 2.45 0.54
C GLU A 14 14.62 3.20 0.40
N PHE A 15 13.68 2.63 -0.36
CA PHE A 15 12.38 3.24 -0.63
C PHE A 15 11.29 2.16 -0.69
N VAL A 16 10.17 2.44 -0.04
CA VAL A 16 9.03 1.52 0.11
C VAL A 16 7.79 2.21 -0.47
N HIS A 17 7.07 1.48 -1.32
CA HIS A 17 5.80 1.92 -1.89
C HIS A 17 4.70 0.96 -1.44
N VAL A 18 3.61 1.48 -0.89
CA VAL A 18 2.41 0.73 -0.54
C VAL A 18 1.41 0.88 -1.68
N PHE A 19 1.11 -0.24 -2.32
CA PHE A 19 0.12 -0.32 -3.39
C PHE A 19 -1.19 -0.92 -2.86
N VAL A 20 -2.29 -0.20 -3.05
CA VAL A 20 -3.65 -0.66 -2.76
C VAL A 20 -4.57 -0.24 -3.90
N ASP A 21 -5.45 -1.14 -4.34
CA ASP A 21 -6.46 -0.89 -5.38
C ASP A 21 -5.91 -0.29 -6.69
N GLY A 22 -4.70 -0.73 -7.07
CA GLY A 22 -4.04 -0.29 -8.31
C GLY A 22 -3.39 1.10 -8.23
N GLN A 23 -3.35 1.72 -7.05
CA GLN A 23 -2.71 3.01 -6.82
C GLN A 23 -1.70 2.94 -5.68
N VAL A 24 -0.72 3.85 -5.72
CA VAL A 24 0.20 4.05 -4.59
C VAL A 24 -0.50 4.91 -3.56
N VAL A 25 -0.67 4.38 -2.34
CA VAL A 25 -1.38 5.06 -1.25
C VAL A 25 -0.43 5.67 -0.22
N GLU A 26 0.77 5.11 -0.06
CA GLU A 26 1.81 5.66 0.80
C GLU A 26 3.19 5.31 0.24
N GLU A 27 4.13 6.23 0.40
CA GLU A 27 5.53 6.09 0.01
C GLU A 27 6.39 6.55 1.18
N GLY A 28 7.53 5.90 1.40
CA GLY A 28 8.41 6.26 2.50
C GLY A 28 9.72 5.49 2.49
N GLY A 29 10.56 5.78 3.48
CA GLY A 29 11.82 5.09 3.68
C GLY A 29 11.66 3.73 4.36
N PRO A 30 12.77 3.14 4.84
CA PRO A 30 12.77 1.87 5.57
C PRO A 30 11.81 1.85 6.77
N GLU A 31 11.62 2.98 7.45
CA GLU A 31 10.71 3.14 8.58
C GLU A 31 9.24 2.84 8.25
N LEU A 32 8.86 2.94 6.97
CA LEU A 32 7.53 2.53 6.53
C LEU A 32 7.35 1.00 6.59
N ALA A 33 8.41 0.24 6.29
CA ALA A 33 8.37 -1.21 6.39
C ALA A 33 8.23 -1.69 7.83
N ASP A 34 8.93 -1.05 8.77
CA ASP A 34 8.86 -1.38 10.19
C ASP A 34 7.44 -1.10 10.74
N ARG A 35 6.86 0.05 10.39
CA ARG A 35 5.47 0.38 10.75
C ARG A 35 4.46 -0.61 10.18
N LEU A 36 4.65 -1.07 8.94
CA LEU A 36 3.78 -2.08 8.32
C LEU A 36 3.86 -3.44 9.03
N GLU A 37 5.00 -3.77 9.63
CA GLU A 37 5.17 -5.00 10.42
C GLU A 37 4.48 -4.90 11.79
N GLU A 38 4.52 -3.73 12.43
CA GLU A 38 3.92 -3.49 13.75
C GLU A 38 2.40 -3.27 13.71
N GLU A 39 1.93 -2.43 12.78
CA GLU A 39 0.53 -2.01 12.70
C GLU A 39 -0.29 -2.89 11.74
N GLY A 40 0.38 -3.67 10.88
CA GLY A 40 -0.25 -4.44 9.82
C GLY A 40 -0.74 -3.57 8.65
N TYR A 41 -1.39 -4.23 7.68
CA TYR A 41 -1.84 -3.59 6.43
C TYR A 41 -3.28 -3.05 6.53
N ASP A 42 -3.97 -3.24 7.65
CA ASP A 42 -5.40 -2.94 7.81
C ASP A 42 -5.72 -1.47 7.59
N ARG A 43 -4.83 -0.57 8.00
CA ARG A 43 -4.98 0.89 7.80
C ARG A 43 -5.05 1.30 6.32
N TYR A 44 -4.50 0.48 5.42
CA TYR A 44 -4.51 0.73 3.98
C TYR A 44 -5.64 -0.03 3.27
N ALA A 45 -6.16 -1.10 3.89
CA ALA A 45 -7.19 -1.95 3.32
C ALA A 45 -8.58 -1.29 3.18
N THR A 46 -8.82 -0.13 3.80
CA THR A 46 -10.17 0.46 3.90
C THR A 46 -10.41 1.69 3.02
N GLY A 47 -9.39 2.23 2.34
CA GLY A 47 -9.45 3.62 1.87
C GLY A 47 -9.44 3.90 0.36
N ALA A 48 -8.87 3.03 -0.48
CA ALA A 48 -8.38 3.50 -1.79
C ALA A 48 -9.22 3.10 -3.01
N GLY A 49 -9.91 1.96 -2.97
CA GLY A 49 -10.65 1.45 -4.14
C GLY A 49 -12.08 1.95 -4.27
N ALA A 50 -12.70 2.43 -3.19
CA ALA A 50 -14.11 2.84 -3.21
C ALA A 50 -14.34 4.13 -4.02
N ALA A 51 -13.37 5.05 -4.08
CA ALA A 51 -13.51 6.33 -4.77
C ALA A 51 -13.29 6.25 -6.28
N THR A 52 -12.37 5.39 -6.75
CA THR A 52 -11.99 5.27 -8.17
C THR A 52 -12.98 4.43 -8.98
N ILE A 53 -13.57 3.37 -8.40
CA ILE A 53 -14.62 2.60 -9.09
C ILE A 53 -15.92 3.42 -9.25
N ALA A 54 -16.25 4.30 -8.30
CA ALA A 54 -17.41 5.18 -8.40
C ALA A 54 -17.24 6.22 -9.53
N ALA A 55 -16.04 6.78 -9.70
CA ALA A 55 -15.75 7.73 -10.78
C ALA A 55 -15.77 7.07 -12.18
N ALA A 56 -15.23 5.85 -12.30
CA ALA A 56 -15.25 5.13 -13.57
C ALA A 56 -16.66 4.66 -13.99
N ALA A 57 -17.54 4.34 -13.03
CA ALA A 57 -18.94 3.99 -13.31
C ALA A 57 -19.77 5.21 -13.76
N ALA A 58 -19.51 6.40 -13.21
CA ALA A 58 -20.22 7.62 -13.58
C ALA A 58 -19.85 8.17 -14.98
N ALA A 59 -18.65 7.85 -15.49
CA ALA A 59 -18.20 8.29 -16.81
C ALA A 59 -18.67 7.39 -17.97
N GLN A 60 -19.32 6.25 -17.67
CA GLN A 60 -19.84 5.29 -18.66
C GLN A 60 -21.37 5.42 -18.87
N ALA A 61 -22.00 6.46 -18.32
CA ALA A 61 -23.41 6.81 -18.52
C ALA A 61 -23.53 8.15 -19.28
#